data_AF-J2V1U8-F1
#
_entry.id   AF-J2V1U8-F1
#
_cell.length_a   1.000
_cell.length_b   1.000
_cell.length_c   1.000
_cell.angle_alpha   90.00
_cell.angle_beta   90.00
_cell.angle_gamma   90.00
#
_symmetry.space_group_name_H-M   'P 1'
#
loop_
_entity.id
_entity.type
_entity.pdbx_description
1 polymer ?
#
loop_
_entity_poly.entity_id
_entity_poly.type
_entity_poly.pdbx_seq_one_letter_code
_entity_poly.pdbx_strand_id
1 'polypeptide(L)'
;MNVDKNLEKEVLTRLLHAHPNGLGKEVLDNYRGEKVVASTLATLQDRGLIQHGHVICNEAGEHSLNLPIKLSAAGVEAARKLDV
;
A
#
# COMPACT_ATOMS: atom_id res chain seq x y z
N MET A 1 -10.06 17.23 -1.52
CA MET A 1 -9.70 15.79 -1.65
C MET A 1 -8.25 15.73 -2.11
N ASN A 2 -7.31 15.52 -1.18
CA ASN A 2 -5.88 15.33 -1.49
C ASN A 2 -5.20 14.36 -0.51
N VAL A 3 -6.00 13.70 0.33
CA VAL A 3 -5.51 12.78 1.36
C VAL A 3 -4.96 11.52 0.69
N ASP A 4 -5.60 11.11 -0.41
CA ASP A 4 -5.31 9.89 -1.15
C ASP A 4 -3.91 9.91 -1.79
N LYS A 5 -3.47 11.07 -2.30
CA LYS A 5 -2.14 11.21 -2.94
C LYS A 5 -1.00 11.22 -1.92
N ASN A 6 -1.19 11.91 -0.79
CA ASN A 6 -0.16 11.96 0.24
C ASN A 6 -0.01 10.59 0.93
N LEU A 7 -1.15 9.93 1.17
CA LEU A 7 -1.16 8.56 1.66
C LEU A 7 -0.54 7.59 0.66
N GLU A 8 -0.89 7.67 -0.63
CA GLU A 8 -0.30 6.81 -1.68
C GLU A 8 1.22 6.95 -1.72
N LYS A 9 1.72 8.19 -1.72
CA LYS A 9 3.17 8.47 -1.66
C LYS A 9 3.80 7.89 -0.41
N GLU A 10 3.21 8.10 0.77
CA GLU A 10 3.77 7.58 2.01
C GLU A 10 3.76 6.05 2.07
N VAL A 11 2.67 5.39 1.66
CA VAL A 11 2.56 3.93 1.56
C VAL A 11 3.61 3.39 0.60
N LEU A 12 3.78 4.00 -0.58
CA LEU A 12 4.76 3.59 -1.57
C LEU A 12 6.20 3.76 -1.06
N THR A 13 6.56 4.93 -0.51
CA THR A 13 7.89 5.17 0.07
C THR A 13 8.16 4.22 1.23
N ARG A 14 7.18 3.97 2.09
CA ARG A 14 7.35 3.05 3.21
C ARG A 14 7.47 1.60 2.75
N LEU A 15 6.76 1.19 1.69
CA LEU A 15 6.92 -0.11 1.03
C LEU A 15 8.33 -0.27 0.45
N LEU A 16 8.88 0.79 -0.13
CA LEU A 16 10.24 0.84 -0.66
C LEU A 16 11.30 0.65 0.45
N HIS A 17 11.12 1.32 1.59
CA HIS A 17 12.06 1.28 2.73
C HIS A 17 11.87 0.04 3.63
N ALA A 18 10.71 -0.62 3.62
CA ALA A 18 10.43 -1.82 4.42
C ALA A 18 11.08 -3.12 3.88
N HIS A 19 11.83 -3.05 2.79
CA HIS A 19 12.51 -4.22 2.22
C HIS A 19 13.70 -4.61 3.12
N PRO A 20 13.71 -5.81 3.76
CA PRO A 20 13.31 -7.12 3.20
C PRO A 20 12.04 -7.80 3.78
N ASN A 21 11.41 -7.25 4.82
CA ASN A 21 10.27 -7.91 5.49
C ASN A 21 8.90 -7.60 4.83
N GLY A 22 8.84 -6.59 3.96
CA GLY A 22 7.58 -6.08 3.39
C GLY A 22 6.78 -5.29 4.42
N LEU A 23 5.74 -4.58 4.00
CA LEU A 23 4.88 -3.88 4.96
C LEU A 23 3.82 -4.82 5.51
N GLY A 24 3.75 -4.90 6.83
CA GLY A 24 2.70 -5.57 7.57
C GLY A 24 1.56 -4.63 7.98
N LYS A 25 0.84 -4.99 9.06
CA LYS A 25 -0.23 -4.16 9.65
C LYS A 25 0.25 -2.78 10.13
N GLU A 26 1.56 -2.56 10.21
CA GLU A 26 2.18 -1.33 10.72
C GLU A 26 1.78 -0.06 9.95
N VAL A 27 1.54 -0.18 8.63
CA VAL A 27 1.03 0.94 7.82
C VAL A 27 -0.41 1.31 8.16
N LEU A 28 -1.20 0.34 8.64
CA LEU A 28 -2.57 0.54 9.09
C LEU A 28 -2.61 1.09 10.51
N ASP A 29 -1.68 0.65 11.37
CA ASP A 29 -1.61 1.10 12.76
C ASP A 29 -1.17 2.56 12.87
N ASN A 30 -0.26 3.00 11.99
CA ASN A 30 0.17 4.41 11.93
C ASN A 30 -0.88 5.35 11.32
N TYR A 31 -1.79 4.85 10.49
CA TYR A 31 -2.82 5.67 9.86
C TYR A 31 -4.17 5.49 10.55
N ARG A 32 -4.77 6.58 11.04
CA ARG A 32 -6.18 6.61 11.47
C ARG A 32 -7.13 6.48 10.27
N GLY A 33 -7.12 5.33 9.61
CA GLY A 33 -7.86 5.13 8.37
C GLY A 33 -7.52 3.81 7.68
N GLU A 34 -7.72 2.69 8.38
CA GLU A 34 -7.50 1.33 7.85
C GLU A 34 -8.17 1.13 6.48
N LYS A 35 -9.39 1.67 6.33
CA LYS A 35 -10.16 1.68 5.08
C LYS A 35 -9.51 2.51 3.96
N VAL A 36 -8.88 3.63 4.30
CA VAL A 36 -8.22 4.51 3.32
C VAL A 36 -6.94 3.84 2.81
N VAL A 37 -6.15 3.28 3.73
CA VAL A 37 -4.94 2.52 3.38
C VAL A 37 -5.29 1.28 2.55
N ALA A 38 -6.35 0.56 2.92
CA ALA A 38 -6.84 -0.58 2.14
C ALA A 38 -7.26 -0.16 0.72
N SER A 39 -8.02 0.93 0.56
CA SER A 39 -8.35 1.46 -0.77
C SER A 39 -7.12 1.88 -1.58
N THR A 40 -6.12 2.51 -0.95
CA THR A 40 -4.85 2.86 -1.62
C THR A 40 -4.11 1.60 -2.08
N LEU A 41 -3.97 0.60 -1.22
CA LEU A 41 -3.32 -0.67 -1.56
C LEU A 41 -4.08 -1.41 -2.67
N ALA A 42 -5.41 -1.42 -2.64
CA ALA A 42 -6.23 -1.99 -3.70
C ALA A 42 -6.01 -1.26 -5.04
N THR A 43 -5.88 0.07 -5.02
CA THR A 43 -5.55 0.87 -6.22
C THR A 43 -4.15 0.54 -6.75
N LEU A 44 -3.16 0.36 -5.87
CA LEU A 44 -1.81 -0.05 -6.26
C LEU A 44 -1.79 -1.48 -6.85
N GLN A 45 -2.60 -2.37 -6.30
CA GLN A 45 -2.77 -3.73 -6.81
C GLN A 45 -3.43 -3.75 -8.19
N ASP A 46 -4.50 -2.98 -8.38
CA ASP A 46 -5.19 -2.82 -9.67
C ASP A 46 -4.23 -2.28 -10.75
N ARG A 47 -3.34 -1.36 -10.38
CA ARG A 47 -2.28 -0.84 -11.24
C ARG A 47 -1.13 -1.82 -11.52
N GLY A 48 -1.12 -3.01 -10.91
CA GLY A 48 -0.03 -4.00 -11.06
C GLY A 48 1.27 -3.61 -10.33
N LEU A 49 1.19 -2.69 -9.37
CA LEU A 49 2.34 -2.22 -8.59
C LEU A 49 2.66 -3.14 -7.41
N ILE A 50 1.78 -4.08 -7.08
CA ILE A 50 1.98 -5.09 -6.02
C ILE A 50 2.29 -6.44 -6.67
N GLN A 51 3.42 -7.03 -6.28
CA GLN A 51 3.86 -8.36 -6.75
C GLN A 51 3.54 -9.47 -5.74
N HIS A 52 3.58 -9.15 -4.45
CA HIS A 52 3.33 -10.12 -3.38
C HIS A 52 2.45 -9.51 -2.30
N GLY A 53 1.60 -10.33 -1.71
CA GLY A 53 0.52 -9.87 -0.85
C GLY A 53 -0.61 -9.20 -1.63
N HIS A 54 -1.81 -9.16 -1.06
CA HIS A 54 -2.95 -8.53 -1.69
C HIS A 54 -3.92 -7.97 -0.65
N VAL A 55 -4.66 -6.93 -1.03
CA VAL A 55 -5.75 -6.38 -0.23
C VAL A 55 -7.08 -6.81 -0.81
N ILE A 56 -7.92 -7.34 0.07
CA ILE A 56 -9.32 -7.63 -0.21
C ILE A 56 -10.14 -6.63 0.59
N CYS A 57 -10.85 -5.76 -0.11
CA CYS A 57 -11.88 -4.91 0.48
C CYS A 57 -13.24 -5.49 0.09
N ASN A 58 -13.98 -6.02 1.05
CA ASN A 58 -15.37 -6.45 0.86
C ASN A 58 -16.32 -5.24 1.03
N GLU A 59 -17.40 -5.18 0.25
CA GLU A 59 -18.51 -4.24 0.43
C GLU A 59 -19.14 -4.30 1.84
N ALA A 60 -19.03 -5.44 2.54
CA ALA A 60 -19.41 -5.60 3.95
C ALA A 60 -18.51 -4.80 4.93
N GLY A 61 -17.43 -4.16 4.45
CA GLY A 61 -16.48 -3.42 5.27
C GLY A 61 -15.40 -4.29 5.91
N GLU A 62 -15.31 -5.57 5.54
CA GLU A 62 -14.19 -6.42 5.94
C GLU A 62 -12.98 -6.15 5.04
N HIS A 63 -11.85 -5.83 5.67
CA HIS A 63 -10.57 -5.63 4.99
C HIS A 63 -9.66 -6.80 5.36
N SER A 64 -9.31 -7.63 4.39
CA SER A 64 -8.32 -8.70 4.57
C SER A 64 -7.03 -8.31 3.86
N LEU A 65 -5.94 -8.22 4.62
CA LEU A 65 -4.62 -7.98 4.07
C LEU A 65 -3.80 -9.27 4.09
N ASN A 66 -3.44 -9.75 2.92
CA ASN A 66 -2.47 -10.82 2.78
C ASN A 66 -1.07 -10.21 2.82
N LEU A 67 -0.42 -10.38 3.96
CA LEU A 67 0.91 -9.87 4.25
C LEU A 67 1.96 -11.00 4.07
N PRO A 68 3.22 -10.67 3.70
CA PRO A 68 3.76 -9.32 3.51
C PRO A 68 3.42 -8.72 2.14
N ILE A 69 3.07 -7.43 2.11
CA ILE A 69 2.89 -6.68 0.85
C ILE A 69 4.27 -6.31 0.29
N LYS A 70 4.54 -6.69 -0.96
CA LYS A 70 5.75 -6.34 -1.71
C LYS A 70 5.40 -5.65 -3.01
N LEU A 71 6.11 -4.57 -3.28
CA LEU A 71 6.02 -3.87 -4.55
C LEU A 71 6.64 -4.72 -5.67
N SER A 72 6.01 -4.64 -6.84
CA SER A 72 6.61 -5.10 -8.10
C SER A 72 7.72 -4.13 -8.52
N ALA A 73 8.50 -4.50 -9.54
CA ALA A 73 9.49 -3.59 -10.11
C ALA A 73 8.88 -2.22 -10.48
N ALA A 74 7.68 -2.23 -11.10
CA ALA A 74 6.94 -1.01 -11.42
C ALA A 74 6.50 -0.23 -10.17
N GLY A 75 6.07 -0.93 -9.11
CA GLY A 75 5.74 -0.31 -7.83
C GLY A 75 6.94 0.34 -7.14
N VAL A 76 8.09 -0.31 -7.17
CA VAL A 76 9.37 0.21 -6.66
C VAL A 76 9.80 1.46 -7.42
N GLU A 77 9.66 1.46 -8.75
CA GLU A 77 9.95 2.64 -9.58
C GLU A 77 8.99 3.80 -9.29
N ALA A 78 7.69 3.52 -9.15
CA ALA A 78 6.70 4.52 -8.78
C ALA A 78 6.98 5.12 -7.40
N ALA A 79 7.31 4.29 -6.42
CA ALA A 79 7.72 4.73 -5.08
C ALA A 79 8.97 5.61 -5.12
N ARG A 80 10.01 5.20 -5.85
CA ARG A 80 11.24 5.98 -6.01
C ARG A 80 11.00 7.34 -6.66
N LYS A 81 10.10 7.43 -7.64
CA LYS A 81 9.73 8.71 -8.28
C LYS A 81 9.00 9.65 -7.34
N LEU A 82 8.39 9.12 -6.28
CA LEU A 82 7.68 9.91 -5.29
C LEU A 82 8.60 10.31 -4.13
N ASP A 83 9.70 9.61 -3.89
CA ASP A 83 10.69 9.89 -2.85
C ASP A 83 11.62 11.11 -3.16
N VAL A 84 11.51 11.70 -4.37
CA VAL A 84 12.29 12.86 -4.82
C VAL A 84 11.68 14.21 -4.41
#